data_AF-A0A8T4XM11-F1
#
_entry.id   AF-A0A8T4XM11-F1
#
_cell.length_a   1.000
_cell.length_b   1.000
_cell.length_c   1.000
_cell.angle_alpha   90.00
_cell.angle_beta   90.00
_cell.angle_gamma   90.00
#
_symmetry.space_group_name_H-M   'P 1'
#
loop_
_entity.id
_entity.type
_entity.pdbx_description
1 polymer ?
#
loop_
_entity_poly.entity_id
_entity_poly.type
_entity_poly.pdbx_seq_one_letter_code
_entity_poly.pdbx_strand_id
1 'polypeptide(L)'
;MTKISIEKERWEKETVAKSLERLPERGEFFTSSDIPVKRLYTPADIANINYFRDLGFPGDYPFTRGVYPTMYRARLWTMRQY
;
A
#
# COMPACT_ATOMS: atom_id res chain seq x y z
N MET A 1 -5.51 19.14 -7.36
CA MET A 1 -5.16 17.72 -7.62
C MET A 1 -3.66 17.61 -7.84
N THR A 2 -3.00 16.65 -7.20
CA THR A 2 -1.58 16.32 -7.46
C THR A 2 -1.42 15.75 -8.87
N LYS A 3 -0.28 16.00 -9.54
CA LYS A 3 0.05 15.47 -10.87
C LYS A 3 -0.21 13.96 -10.99
N ILE A 4 0.13 13.21 -9.94
CA ILE A 4 -0.06 11.76 -9.87
C ILE A 4 -1.53 11.37 -10.00
N SER A 5 -2.44 12.10 -9.37
CA SER A 5 -3.89 11.83 -9.43
C SER A 5 -4.44 12.06 -10.84
N ILE A 6 -3.97 13.11 -11.51
CA ILE A 6 -4.38 13.45 -12.88
C ILE A 6 -3.91 12.38 -13.87
N GLU A 7 -2.64 11.97 -13.79
CA GLU A 7 -2.11 10.92 -14.66
C GLU A 7 -2.74 9.56 -14.38
N LYS A 8 -3.09 9.26 -13.12
CA LYS A 8 -3.85 8.05 -12.77
C LYS A 8 -5.21 8.04 -13.44
N GLU A 9 -5.95 9.15 -13.36
CA GLU A 9 -7.27 9.28 -13.99
C GLU A 9 -7.19 9.15 -15.52
N ARG A 10 -6.20 9.79 -16.15
CA ARG A 10 -5.92 9.65 -17.57
C ARG A 10 -5.65 8.18 -17.93
N TRP A 11 -4.77 7.52 -17.19
CA TRP A 11 -4.41 6.12 -17.42
C TRP A 11 -5.64 5.18 -17.29
N GLU A 12 -6.50 5.42 -16.31
CA GLU A 12 -7.77 4.69 -16.12
C GLU A 12 -8.72 4.89 -17.31
N LYS A 13 -8.87 6.12 -17.79
CA LYS A 13 -9.77 6.45 -18.91
C LYS A 13 -9.26 6.01 -20.27
N GLU A 14 -7.94 6.01 -20.49
CA GLU A 14 -7.37 5.72 -21.81
C GLU A 14 -6.84 4.30 -21.91
N THR A 15 -5.90 3.92 -21.06
CA THR A 15 -5.14 2.67 -21.21
C THR A 15 -5.91 1.49 -20.64
N VAL A 16 -6.48 1.65 -19.44
CA VAL A 16 -7.26 0.60 -18.79
C VAL A 16 -8.55 0.33 -19.56
N ALA A 17 -9.29 1.38 -19.96
CA ALA A 17 -10.50 1.23 -20.74
C ALA A 17 -10.29 0.40 -22.02
N LYS A 18 -9.24 0.71 -22.81
CA LYS A 18 -8.87 -0.08 -24.00
C LYS A 18 -8.57 -1.54 -23.70
N SER A 19 -7.94 -1.82 -22.55
CA SER A 19 -7.67 -3.20 -22.14
C SER A 19 -8.96 -3.95 -21.76
N LEU A 20 -9.87 -3.28 -21.04
CA LEU A 20 -11.14 -3.86 -20.58
C LEU A 20 -12.11 -4.15 -21.74
N GLU A 21 -12.10 -3.33 -22.79
CA GLU A 21 -12.86 -3.58 -24.02
C GLU A 21 -12.45 -4.90 -24.69
N ARG A 22 -11.15 -5.22 -24.66
CA ARG A 22 -10.62 -6.46 -25.24
C ARG A 22 -10.87 -7.67 -24.35
N LEU A 23 -10.67 -7.52 -23.04
CA LEU A 23 -10.85 -8.59 -22.07
C LEU A 23 -11.22 -7.98 -20.70
N PRO A 24 -12.43 -8.26 -20.17
CA PRO A 24 -12.81 -7.77 -18.86
C PRO A 24 -12.01 -8.46 -17.76
N GLU A 25 -11.85 -7.76 -16.63
CA GLU A 25 -11.33 -8.35 -15.40
C GLU A 25 -12.31 -9.37 -14.81
N ARG A 26 -11.80 -10.24 -13.93
CA ARG A 26 -12.56 -11.36 -13.36
C ARG A 26 -13.60 -10.97 -12.30
N GLY A 27 -13.79 -9.68 -12.05
CA GLY A 27 -14.70 -9.15 -11.04
C GLY A 27 -14.00 -8.18 -10.09
N GLU A 28 -14.62 -7.96 -8.95
CA GLU A 28 -14.05 -7.16 -7.85
C GLU A 28 -13.03 -7.97 -7.05
N PHE A 29 -12.04 -7.29 -6.48
CA PHE A 29 -10.96 -7.91 -5.74
C PHE A 29 -11.03 -7.51 -4.27
N PHE A 30 -10.96 -8.51 -3.39
CA PHE A 30 -11.00 -8.33 -1.95
C PHE A 30 -9.88 -9.14 -1.27
N THR A 31 -9.44 -8.66 -0.11
CA THR A 31 -8.62 -9.47 0.81
C THR A 31 -9.47 -10.57 1.45
N SER A 32 -8.84 -11.52 2.15
CA SER A 32 -9.54 -12.56 2.93
C SER A 32 -10.38 -12.01 4.10
N SER A 33 -10.25 -10.72 4.40
CA SER A 33 -11.02 -10.01 5.43
C SER A 33 -12.01 -9.04 4.81
N ASP A 34 -12.42 -9.27 3.56
CA ASP A 34 -13.42 -8.50 2.81
C ASP A 34 -13.09 -7.01 2.58
N ILE A 35 -11.81 -6.64 2.66
CA ILE A 35 -11.34 -5.29 2.34
C ILE A 35 -11.20 -5.15 0.81
N PRO A 36 -11.85 -4.17 0.14
CA PRO A 36 -11.71 -3.92 -1.29
C PRO A 36 -10.29 -3.53 -1.69
N VAL A 37 -9.79 -4.12 -2.77
CA VAL A 37 -8.43 -3.87 -3.30
C VAL A 37 -8.52 -3.10 -4.61
N LYS A 38 -7.90 -1.91 -4.65
CA LYS A 38 -7.82 -1.10 -5.87
C LYS A 38 -6.86 -1.73 -6.88
N ARG A 39 -7.11 -1.50 -8.18
CA ARG A 39 -6.20 -1.91 -9.28
C ARG A 39 -4.77 -1.38 -9.10
N LEU A 40 -4.64 -0.14 -8.61
CA LEU A 40 -3.35 0.52 -8.43
C LEU A 40 -3.41 1.48 -7.24
N TYR A 41 -2.41 1.36 -6.35
CA TYR A 41 -2.14 2.33 -5.29
C TYR A 41 -0.96 3.22 -5.69
N THR A 42 -1.06 4.50 -5.38
CA THR A 42 -0.11 5.55 -5.76
C THR A 42 0.24 6.41 -4.54
N PRO A 43 1.26 7.29 -4.62
CA PRO A 43 1.51 8.26 -3.54
C PRO A 43 0.31 9.15 -3.19
N ALA A 44 -0.63 9.36 -4.13
CA ALA A 44 -1.86 10.08 -3.83
C ALA A 44 -2.78 9.32 -2.86
N ASP A 45 -2.72 7.98 -2.85
CA ASP A 45 -3.53 7.13 -1.97
C ASP A 45 -3.02 7.15 -0.51
N ILE A 46 -1.79 7.63 -0.27
CA ILE A 46 -1.19 7.80 1.07
C ILE A 46 -0.96 9.27 1.44
N ALA A 47 -1.53 10.22 0.68
CA ALA A 47 -1.28 11.66 0.86
C ALA A 47 -1.71 12.19 2.25
N ASN A 48 -2.64 11.50 2.92
CA ASN A 48 -3.14 11.87 4.25
C ASN A 48 -2.35 11.25 5.40
N ILE A 49 -1.38 10.37 5.13
CA ILE A 49 -0.54 9.77 6.16
C ILE A 49 0.45 10.83 6.65
N ASN A 50 0.43 11.10 7.96
CA ASN A 50 1.43 11.91 8.60
C ASN A 50 2.60 11.02 9.02
N TYR A 51 3.78 11.22 8.41
CA TYR A 51 4.94 10.37 8.65
C TYR A 51 5.30 10.27 10.14
N PHE A 52 5.38 11.39 10.86
CA PHE A 52 5.82 11.37 12.26
C PHE A 52 4.76 10.83 13.22
N ARG A 53 3.46 11.02 12.91
CA ARG A 53 2.36 10.54 13.75
C ARG A 53 2.01 9.07 13.48
N ASP A 54 1.99 8.65 12.22
CA ASP A 54 1.41 7.38 11.78
C ASP A 54 2.47 6.31 11.47
N LEU A 55 3.67 6.70 11.04
CA LEU A 55 4.75 5.78 10.63
C LEU A 55 5.92 5.76 11.63
N GLY A 56 6.48 6.94 11.94
CA GLY A 56 7.63 7.13 12.82
C GLY A 56 8.92 6.48 12.32
N PHE A 57 9.87 6.36 13.25
CA PHE A 57 11.10 5.57 13.09
C PHE A 57 10.98 4.26 13.87
N PRO A 58 11.64 3.17 13.43
CA PRO A 58 11.65 1.93 14.21
C PRO A 58 12.29 2.17 15.58
N GLY A 59 11.75 1.56 16.63
CA GLY A 59 12.21 1.77 18.00
C GLY A 59 11.57 2.96 18.73
N ASP A 60 10.84 3.81 18.01
CA ASP A 60 10.13 4.97 18.57
C ASP A 60 8.62 4.87 18.31
N TYR A 61 7.80 5.51 19.16
CA TYR A 61 6.36 5.63 18.95
C TYR A 61 6.07 6.23 17.55
N PRO A 62 5.07 5.74 16.79
CA PRO A 62 4.02 4.76 17.12
C PRO A 62 4.42 3.28 16.92
N PHE A 63 5.71 2.98 16.72
CA PHE A 63 6.23 1.63 16.49
C PHE A 63 5.68 0.91 15.25
N THR A 64 5.01 1.62 14.34
CA THR A 64 4.46 1.07 13.08
C THR A 64 5.55 0.38 12.25
N ARG A 65 6.80 0.87 12.33
CA ARG A 65 7.96 0.30 11.62
C ARG A 65 8.78 -0.72 12.42
N GLY A 66 8.31 -1.10 13.60
CA GLY A 66 8.96 -2.06 14.49
C GLY A 66 9.30 -1.47 15.86
N VAL A 67 9.27 -2.31 16.88
CA VAL A 67 9.50 -1.93 18.30
C VAL A 67 10.98 -1.77 18.66
N TYR A 68 11.91 -2.25 17.83
CA TYR A 68 13.36 -2.13 18.06
C TYR A 68 14.01 -1.31 16.95
N PRO A 69 14.96 -0.41 17.24
CA PRO A 69 15.55 0.46 16.22
C PRO A 69 16.38 -0.28 15.17
N THR A 70 17.00 -1.40 15.54
CA THR A 70 17.87 -2.19 14.64
C THR A 70 17.20 -3.42 14.05
N MET A 71 16.02 -3.81 14.57
CA MET A 71 15.26 -5.00 14.17
C MET A 71 16.17 -6.22 13.87
N TYR A 72 15.91 -6.89 12.74
CA TYR A 72 16.58 -8.13 12.34
C TYR A 72 17.99 -7.92 11.79
N ARG A 73 18.50 -6.68 11.74
CA ARG A 73 19.92 -6.43 11.47
C ARG A 73 20.80 -6.75 12.67
N ALA A 74 20.27 -6.63 13.89
CA ALA A 74 21.00 -6.96 15.12
C ALA A 74 20.66 -8.34 15.66
N ARG A 75 19.37 -8.70 15.67
CA ARG A 75 18.90 -9.99 16.18
C ARG A 75 17.73 -10.49 15.35
N LEU A 76 17.85 -11.67 14.76
CA LEU A 76 16.75 -12.31 14.05
C LEU A 76 15.55 -12.56 14.99
N TRP A 77 14.37 -12.76 14.41
CA TRP A 77 13.22 -13.23 15.17
C TRP A 77 13.54 -14.57 15.84
N THR A 78 12.88 -14.85 16.96
CA THR A 78 13.06 -16.16 17.62
C THR A 78 12.34 -17.21 16.78
N MET A 79 13.07 -18.19 16.25
CA MET A 79 12.45 -19.38 15.68
C MET A 79 11.86 -20.22 16.82
N ARG A 80 10.54 -20.41 16.80
CA ARG A 80 9.82 -21.26 17.76
C ARG A 80 9.12 -22.38 16.97
N GLN A 81 9.50 -23.62 17.27
CA GLN A 81 9.01 -24.82 16.58
C GLN A 81 7.72 -25.38 17.18
N TYR A 82 7.09 -24.65 18.12
CA TYR A 82 5.88 -25.02 18.83
C TYR A 82 5.12 -23.75 19.22
#